data_AF-A0A482T5C0-F1
#
_entry.id   AF-A0A482T5C0-F1
#
_cell.length_a   1.000
_cell.length_b   1.000
_cell.length_c   1.000
_cell.angle_alpha   90.00
_cell.angle_beta   90.00
_cell.angle_gamma   90.00
#
_symmetry.space_group_name_H-M   'P 1'
#
loop_
_entity.id
_entity.type
_entity.pdbx_description
1 polymer ?
#
loop_
_entity_poly.entity_id
_entity_poly.type
_entity_poly.pdbx_seq_one_letter_code
_entity_poly.pdbx_strand_id
1 'polypeptide(L)' 'MGLQKNEIESLGNAGILSPNVQDQMEKAVGFRNILAHRYGDVNHDVVYAVLHNDLHWFDQFQQEIAQWFQQRD' A
#
# COMPACT_ATOMS: atom_id res chain seq x y z
N MET A 1 -3.22 5.10 15.31
CA MET A 1 -2.10 4.63 14.45
C MET A 1 -2.47 3.24 13.98
N GLY A 2 -2.61 3.04 12.66
CA GLY A 2 -3.13 1.80 12.09
C GLY A 2 -2.03 0.77 11.92
N LEU A 3 -2.23 -0.42 12.50
CA LEU A 3 -1.33 -1.59 12.44
C LEU A 3 -0.81 -1.88 11.03
N GLN A 4 -1.66 -1.70 10.03
CA GLN A 4 -1.35 -1.95 8.63
C GLN A 4 -0.22 -1.07 8.06
N LYS A 5 0.00 0.15 8.59
CA LYS A 5 1.11 1.00 8.13
C LYS A 5 2.46 0.45 8.61
N ASN A 6 2.50 0.05 9.88
CA ASN A 6 3.71 -0.53 10.50
C ASN A 6 4.11 -1.85 9.83
N GLU A 7 3.14 -2.61 9.33
CA GLU A 7 3.39 -3.85 8.56
C GLU A 7 4.11 -3.56 7.24
N ILE A 8 3.66 -2.57 6.47
CA ILE A 8 4.34 -2.13 5.23
C ILE A 8 5.74 -1.58 5.52
N GLU A 9 5.88 -0.76 6.56
CA GLU A 9 7.18 -0.25 7.01
C GLU A 9 8.14 -1.39 7.36
N SER A 10 7.64 -2.45 8.02
CA SER A 10 8.45 -3.61 8.37
C SER A 10 8.95 -4.37 7.14
N LEU A 11 8.11 -4.50 6.10
CA LEU A 11 8.51 -5.14 4.83
C LEU A 11 9.57 -4.31 4.08
N GLY A 12 9.42 -2.99 4.05
CA GLY A 12 10.42 -2.09 3.47
C GLY A 12 11.75 -2.11 4.22
N ASN A 13 11.71 -2.05 5.55
CA ASN A 13 12.90 -2.12 6.40
C ASN A 13 13.65 -3.47 6.28
N ALA A 14 12.92 -4.54 5.98
CA ALA A 14 13.50 -5.85 5.70
C ALA A 14 14.08 -5.98 4.28
N GLY A 15 14.02 -4.92 3.47
CA GLY A 15 14.49 -4.89 2.08
C GLY A 15 13.63 -5.73 1.12
N ILE A 16 12.41 -6.09 1.54
CA ILE A 16 11.48 -6.89 0.74
C ILE A 16 10.78 -6.02 -0.29
N LEU A 17 10.45 -4.79 0.10
CA LEU A 17 9.84 -3.81 -0.78
C LEU A 17 10.85 -2.75 -1.20
N SER A 18 10.74 -2.29 -2.44
CA SER A 18 11.47 -1.09 -2.86
C SER A 18 10.91 0.16 -2.16
N PRO A 19 11.73 1.22 -1.97
CA PRO A 19 11.27 2.44 -1.30
C PRO A 19 10.05 3.09 -1.96
N ASN A 20 9.95 2.97 -3.30
CA ASN A 20 8.83 3.52 -4.05
C ASN A 20 7.54 2.73 -3.78
N VAL A 21 7.61 1.39 -3.77
CA VAL A 21 6.46 0.52 -3.49
C VAL A 21 6.03 0.67 -2.03
N GLN A 22 6.97 0.76 -1.09
CA GLN A 22 6.68 1.00 0.32
C GLN A 22 5.88 2.31 0.52
N ASP A 23 6.38 3.44 0.02
CA ASP A 23 5.73 4.75 0.18
C ASP A 23 4.31 4.78 -0.40
N GLN A 24 4.09 4.12 -1.54
CA GLN A 24 2.77 4.05 -2.18
C GLN A 24 1.81 3.13 -1.42
N MET A 25 2.29 1.99 -0.92
CA MET A 25 1.47 1.09 -0.12
C MET A 25 1.10 1.69 1.24
N GLU A 26 2.00 2.44 1.87
CA GLU A 26 1.69 3.21 3.09
C GLU A 26 0.58 4.24 2.86
N LYS A 27 0.63 4.96 1.74
CA LYS A 27 -0.42 5.92 1.34
C LYS A 27 -1.76 5.23 1.09
N ALA A 28 -1.75 4.10 0.36
CA ALA A 28 -2.96 3.34 0.06
C ALA A 28 -3.63 2.77 1.33
N VAL A 29 -2.83 2.20 2.25
CA VAL A 29 -3.31 1.70 3.55
C VAL A 29 -3.83 2.83 4.43
N GLY A 30 -3.13 3.97 4.45
CA GLY A 30 -3.57 5.18 5.14
C GLY A 30 -4.91 5.69 4.59
N PHE A 31 -5.06 5.70 3.27
CA PHE A 31 -6.29 6.10 2.58
C PHE A 31 -7.47 5.20 2.93
N ARG A 32 -7.29 3.87 2.90
CA ARG A 32 -8.30 2.89 3.33
C ARG A 32 -8.80 3.18 4.75
N ASN A 33 -7.90 3.51 5.67
CA ASN A 33 -8.26 3.83 7.05
C ASN A 33 -9.06 5.14 7.17
N ILE A 34 -8.73 6.15 6.36
CA ILE A 34 -9.49 7.41 6.30
C ILE A 34 -10.91 7.16 5.77
N LEU A 35 -11.05 6.34 4.72
CA LEU A 35 -12.36 5.96 4.16
C LEU A 35 -13.23 5.21 5.18
N ALA A 36 -12.65 4.23 5.86
CA ALA A 36 -13.34 3.45 6.88
C ALA A 36 -13.70 4.27 8.14
N HIS A 37 -13.03 5.39 8.41
CA HIS A 37 -13.37 6.24 9.56
C HIS A 37 -14.29 7.41 9.20
N ARG A 38 -14.45 7.75 7.90
CA ARG A 38 -15.22 8.91 7.43
C ARG A 38 -16.46 8.53 6.63
N TYR A 39 -17.12 7.41 6.93
CA TYR A 39 -18.26 6.81 6.21
C TYR A 39 -19.39 7.74 5.70
N GLY A 40 -19.45 9.03 6.09
CA GLY A 40 -20.42 10.01 5.58
C GLY A 40 -19.89 11.16 4.71
N ASP A 41 -18.57 11.41 4.63
CA ASP A 41 -18.03 12.68 4.07
C ASP A 41 -16.81 12.45 3.17
N VAL A 42 -16.86 11.37 2.39
CA VAL A 42 -15.77 10.99 1.48
C VAL A 42 -15.87 11.79 0.18
N ASN A 43 -14.79 12.49 -0.17
CA ASN A 43 -14.65 13.12 -1.48
C ASN A 43 -14.41 12.03 -2.55
N HIS A 44 -15.41 11.78 -3.39
CA HIS A 44 -15.39 10.77 -4.45
C HIS A 44 -14.27 10.99 -5.48
N ASP A 45 -13.88 12.24 -5.76
CA ASP A 45 -12.82 12.54 -6.72
C ASP A 45 -11.45 12.05 -6.23
N VAL A 46 -11.21 12.17 -4.92
CA VAL A 46 -9.99 11.65 -4.28
C VAL A 46 -9.96 10.13 -4.30
N VAL A 47 -11.10 9.49 -4.03
CA VAL A 47 -11.22 8.02 -4.13
C VAL A 47 -10.97 7.55 -5.56
N TYR A 48 -11.57 8.21 -6.53
CA TYR A 48 -11.41 7.87 -7.93
C TYR A 48 -9.95 8.03 -8.38
N ALA A 49 -9.28 9.13 -8.00
CA ALA A 49 -7.88 9.35 -8.36
C ALA A 49 -6.93 8.29 -7.78
N VAL A 50 -7.12 7.91 -6.50
CA VAL A 50 -6.33 6.86 -5.85
C VAL A 50 -6.60 5.50 -6.50
N LEU A 51 -7.86 5.12 -6.68
CA LEU A 51 -8.21 3.84 -7.31
C LEU A 51 -7.80 3.74 -8.78
N HIS A 52 -7.70 4.85 -9.50
CA HIS A 52 -7.36 4.81 -10.93
C HIS A 52 -5.86 4.85 -11.17
N ASN A 53 -5.11 5.60 -10.37
CA ASN A 53 -3.68 5.79 -10.59
C ASN A 53 -2.82 4.76 -9.83
N ASP A 54 -3.31 4.17 -8.75
CA ASP A 54 -2.45 3.38 -7.86
C ASP A 54 -2.54 1.86 -8.07
N LEU A 55 -3.40 1.37 -8.98
CA LEU A 55 -3.55 -0.07 -9.23
C LEU A 55 -2.23 -0.75 -9.62
N HIS A 56 -1.40 -0.09 -10.43
CA HIS A 56 -0.11 -0.62 -10.83
C HIS A 56 0.86 -0.83 -9.66
N TRP A 57 0.73 -0.07 -8.57
CA TRP A 57 1.55 -0.26 -7.37
C TRP A 57 1.21 -1.55 -6.63
N PHE A 58 -0.05 -2.00 -6.68
CA PHE A 58 -0.43 -3.30 -6.13
C PHE A 58 0.20 -4.45 -6.93
N ASP A 59 0.28 -4.32 -8.26
CA ASP A 59 0.97 -5.30 -9.10
C ASP A 59 2.47 -5.36 -8.77
N GLN A 60 3.12 -4.20 -8.60
CA GLN A 60 4.53 -4.13 -8.21
C GLN A 60 4.77 -4.73 -6.82
N PHE A 61 3.89 -4.43 -5.85
CA PHE A 61 3.94 -5.04 -4.52
C PHE A 61 3.86 -6.58 -4.59
N GLN A 62 2.92 -7.13 -5.37
CA GLN A 62 2.80 -8.58 -5.54
C GLN A 62 4.06 -9.19 -6.17
N GLN A 63 4.64 -8.52 -7.17
CA GLN A 63 5.86 -8.98 -7.83
C GLN A 63 7.06 -8.99 -6.87
N GLU A 64 7.26 -7.94 -6.07
CA GLU A 64 8.37 -7.87 -5.11
C GLU A 64 8.26 -8.94 -4.03
N ILE A 65 7.05 -9.18 -3.51
CA ILE A 65 6.78 -10.26 -2.56
C ILE A 65 7.07 -11.63 -3.20
N ALA A 66 6.58 -11.87 -4.43
CA ALA A 66 6.80 -13.13 -5.13
C ALA A 66 8.29 -13.40 -5.40
N GLN A 67 9.03 -12.37 -5.83
CA GLN A 67 10.47 -12.46 -6.05
C GLN A 67 11.22 -12.78 -4.76
N TRP A 68 10.87 -12.12 -3.66
CA TRP A 68 11.46 -12.41 -2.35
C TRP A 68 11.18 -13.84 -1.88
N PHE A 69 9.97 -14.36 -2.09
CA PHE A 69 9.65 -15.76 -1.78
C PHE A 69 10.49 -16.73 -2.61
N GLN A 70 10.60 -16.51 -3.93
CA GLN A 70 11.37 -17.37 -4.83
C GLN A 70 12.87 -17.39 -4.52
N GLN A 71 13.43 -16.33 -3.93
CA GLN A 71 14.84 -16.28 -3.54
C GLN A 71 15.13 -17.02 -2.22
N ARG A 72 14.09 -17.49 -1.52
CA ARG A 72 14.21 -18.21 -0.24
C ARG A 72 13.98 -19.72 -0.35
N ASP A 73 13.53 -20.19 -1.52
CA ASP A 73 13.46 -21.61 -1.92
C ASP A 73 14.74 -22.04 -2.64
#